data_AF-A0A352CU57-F1
#
_entry.id   AF-A0A352CU57-F1
#
_cell.length_a   1.000
_cell.length_b   1.000
_cell.length_c   1.000
_cell.angle_alpha   90.00
_cell.angle_beta   90.00
_cell.angle_gamma   90.00
#
_symmetry.space_group_name_H-M   'P 1'
#
loop_
_entity.id
_entity.type
_entity.pdbx_description
1 polymer ?
#
loop_
_entity_poly.entity_id
_entity_poly.type
_entity_poly.pdbx_seq_one_letter_code
_entity_poly.pdbx_strand_id
1 'polypeptide(L)'
;LVSDKLPRYTESEITDIQVLSPMRKGELGVEKLNAFLQKYLNPPEPGKEEKITGDACFREGDKVMQIRNDYQMEWEIRGRYGIVAQRGTGVFNGDTGIIRTISPQLETLTVEYEDGKMVDYSFKQLDELELAYATTVHKAQGSEFPAVVIPLLGVPHMLMTRNLIYTAVTRARKCVVLVGSAEIFREMVANPTEENRYTTLAERIREIAPEQGRGEG
;
A
#
# COMPACT_ATOMS: atom_id res chain seq x y z
N LEU A 1 -10.39 15.98 0.56
CA LEU A 1 -10.76 14.91 -0.40
C LEU A 1 -10.76 13.56 0.31
N VAL A 2 -9.59 13.08 0.72
CA VAL A 2 -9.40 11.82 1.47
C VAL A 2 -10.06 11.86 2.85
N SER A 3 -10.01 12.98 3.56
CA SER A 3 -10.52 13.10 4.93
C SER A 3 -12.04 13.29 5.09
N ASP A 4 -12.78 13.60 4.03
CA ASP A 4 -14.19 14.06 4.18
C ASP A 4 -15.10 13.58 3.05
N LYS A 5 -14.74 13.85 1.78
CA LYS A 5 -15.61 13.53 0.64
C LYS A 5 -15.62 12.04 0.28
N LEU A 6 -14.46 11.41 0.23
CA LEU A 6 -14.34 10.01 -0.17
C LEU A 6 -14.95 9.02 0.84
N PRO A 7 -14.71 9.14 2.17
CA PRO A 7 -15.29 8.24 3.17
C PRO A 7 -16.82 8.21 3.09
N ARG A 8 -17.44 9.38 2.92
CA ARG A 8 -18.89 9.53 2.77
C ARG A 8 -19.42 8.92 1.48
N TYR A 9 -18.67 9.04 0.38
CA TYR A 9 -19.09 8.51 -0.92
C TYR A 9 -18.97 6.99 -1.00
N THR A 10 -17.96 6.41 -0.36
CA THR A 10 -17.73 4.96 -0.40
C THR A 10 -18.27 4.19 0.80
N GLU A 11 -18.82 4.88 1.80
CA GLU A 11 -19.25 4.31 3.08
C GLU A 11 -18.09 3.50 3.70
N SER A 12 -16.94 4.16 3.87
CA SER A 12 -15.69 3.54 4.32
C SER A 12 -14.98 4.43 5.33
N GLU A 13 -14.08 3.85 6.12
CA GLU A 13 -13.24 4.63 7.01
C GLU A 13 -12.16 5.40 6.22
N ILE A 14 -11.58 6.42 6.84
CA ILE A 14 -10.48 7.18 6.23
C ILE A 14 -9.28 6.26 5.95
N THR A 15 -9.07 5.27 6.80
CA THR A 15 -8.05 4.21 6.72
C THR A 15 -8.21 3.30 5.50
N ASP A 16 -9.44 3.17 4.97
CA ASP A 16 -9.74 2.34 3.79
C ASP A 16 -9.39 3.03 2.46
N ILE A 17 -9.13 4.34 2.48
CA ILE A 17 -8.81 5.10 1.28
C ILE A 17 -7.32 5.04 1.04
N GLN A 18 -6.93 4.60 -0.16
CA GLN A 18 -5.52 4.44 -0.50
C GLN A 18 -5.06 5.49 -1.50
N VAL A 19 -3.93 6.15 -1.19
CA VAL A 19 -3.20 6.95 -2.18
C VAL A 19 -2.18 6.04 -2.89
N LEU A 20 -2.26 5.94 -4.21
CA LEU A 20 -1.33 5.15 -5.04
C LEU A 20 -0.46 6.06 -5.89
N SER A 21 0.81 6.19 -5.50
CA SER A 21 1.79 6.96 -6.26
C SER A 21 2.53 6.08 -7.27
N PRO A 22 2.84 6.59 -8.48
CA PRO A 22 3.71 5.89 -9.42
C PRO A 22 5.17 5.81 -8.93
N MET A 23 5.57 6.64 -7.95
CA MET A 23 6.96 6.83 -7.53
C MET A 23 7.13 6.70 -6.01
N ARG A 24 8.29 6.19 -5.57
CA ARG A 24 8.63 6.12 -4.14
C ARG A 24 9.26 7.42 -3.61
N LYS A 25 10.15 8.03 -4.39
CA LYS A 25 10.89 9.26 -4.07
C LYS A 25 10.45 10.43 -4.96
N GLY A 26 10.78 11.65 -4.56
CA GLY A 26 10.41 12.90 -5.26
C GLY A 26 9.26 13.63 -4.56
N GLU A 27 8.85 14.80 -5.09
CA GLU A 27 7.79 15.64 -4.49
C GLU A 27 6.47 14.91 -4.27
N LEU A 28 6.14 13.97 -5.17
CA LEU A 28 4.95 13.12 -5.11
C LEU A 28 5.31 11.67 -4.81
N GLY A 29 6.50 11.45 -4.26
CA GLY A 29 6.93 10.17 -3.73
C GLY A 29 6.13 9.77 -2.50
N VAL A 30 5.93 8.45 -2.34
CA VAL A 30 5.28 7.84 -1.18
C VAL A 30 5.80 8.41 0.15
N GLU A 31 7.11 8.62 0.30
CA GLU A 31 7.73 9.12 1.53
C GLU A 31 7.18 10.51 1.93
N LYS A 32 7.19 11.47 0.98
CA LYS A 32 6.68 12.82 1.21
C LYS A 32 5.16 12.84 1.35
N LEU A 33 4.46 12.03 0.55
CA LEU A 33 3.00 11.91 0.64
C LEU A 33 2.57 11.38 2.00
N ASN A 34 3.24 10.37 2.54
CA ASN A 34 2.94 9.84 3.87
C ASN A 34 3.15 10.90 4.96
N ALA A 35 4.30 11.57 4.96
CA ALA A 35 4.56 12.63 5.93
C ALA A 35 3.55 13.80 5.83
N PHE A 36 3.10 14.13 4.60
CA PHE A 36 2.06 15.12 4.38
C PHE A 36 0.70 14.62 4.88
N LEU A 37 0.27 13.43 4.45
CA LEU A 37 -1.03 12.84 4.79
C LEU A 37 -1.18 12.64 6.29
N GLN A 38 -0.13 12.16 6.98
CA GLN A 38 -0.13 11.99 8.43
C GLN A 38 -0.52 13.29 9.15
N LYS A 39 -0.01 14.46 8.71
CA LYS A 39 -0.34 15.76 9.32
C LYS A 39 -1.83 16.12 9.25
N TYR A 40 -2.56 15.60 8.27
CA TYR A 40 -3.98 15.91 8.07
C TYR A 40 -4.91 14.78 8.51
N LEU A 41 -4.46 13.53 8.40
CA LEU A 41 -5.27 12.36 8.72
C LEU A 41 -5.09 11.90 10.17
N ASN A 42 -3.92 12.13 10.74
CA ASN A 42 -3.62 11.84 12.14
C ASN A 42 -2.71 12.93 12.73
N PRO A 43 -3.19 14.18 12.92
CA PRO A 43 -2.37 15.27 13.45
C PRO A 43 -1.84 14.97 14.86
N PRO A 44 -0.75 15.64 15.28
CA PRO A 44 -0.28 15.58 16.66
C PRO A 44 -1.33 16.16 17.60
N GLU A 45 -1.65 15.43 18.67
CA GLU A 45 -2.65 15.80 19.67
C GLU A 45 -2.13 15.48 21.07
N PRO A 46 -2.46 16.30 22.09
CA PRO A 46 -2.13 15.98 23.47
C PRO A 46 -2.72 14.63 23.88
N GLY A 47 -1.89 13.70 24.34
CA GLY A 47 -2.30 12.37 24.78
C GLY A 47 -2.17 11.27 23.72
N LYS A 48 -1.74 11.58 22.49
CA LYS A 48 -1.24 10.58 21.54
C LYS A 48 0.25 10.42 21.72
N GLU A 49 0.70 9.20 21.98
CA GLU A 49 2.12 8.91 22.04
C GLU A 49 2.73 8.89 20.63
N GLU A 50 4.00 9.29 20.54
CA GLU A 50 4.76 9.36 19.30
C GLU A 50 6.15 8.78 19.47
N LYS A 51 6.64 8.10 18.43
CA LYS A 51 8.00 7.58 18.36
C LYS A 51 8.68 8.01 17.07
N ILE A 52 9.73 8.80 17.23
CA ILE A 52 10.63 9.17 16.13
C ILE A 52 11.73 8.11 16.01
N THR A 53 11.96 7.63 14.78
CA THR A 53 13.04 6.71 14.43
C THR A 53 13.60 7.06 13.05
N GLY A 54 14.88 7.42 12.99
CA GLY A 54 15.48 7.98 11.78
C GLY A 54 14.69 9.18 11.26
N ASP A 55 14.22 9.11 10.02
CA ASP A 55 13.42 10.15 9.36
C ASP A 55 11.89 9.96 9.52
N ALA A 56 11.45 8.88 10.18
CA ALA A 56 10.04 8.56 10.37
C ALA A 56 9.55 8.96 11.77
N CYS A 57 8.33 9.49 11.83
CA CYS A 57 7.59 9.67 13.08
C CYS A 57 6.36 8.77 13.05
N PHE A 58 6.27 7.83 13.98
CA PHE A 58 5.09 7.00 14.19
C PHE A 58 4.24 7.57 15.32
N ARG A 59 2.93 7.63 15.11
CA ARG A 59 1.95 8.14 16.07
C ARG A 59 0.85 7.10 16.27
N GLU A 60 0.30 7.04 17.47
CA GLU A 60 -0.92 6.25 17.71
C GLU A 60 -2.04 6.65 16.72
N GLY A 61 -2.69 5.65 16.13
CA GLY A 61 -3.67 5.82 15.06
C GLY A 61 -3.09 5.83 13.64
N ASP A 62 -1.76 5.78 13.48
CA ASP A 62 -1.17 5.74 12.13
C ASP A 62 -1.43 4.42 11.41
N LYS A 63 -1.75 4.54 10.12
CA LYS A 63 -1.74 3.41 9.19
C LYS A 63 -0.29 3.08 8.82
N VAL A 64 0.13 1.85 9.08
CA VAL A 64 1.47 1.33 8.80
C VAL A 64 1.40 0.07 7.96
N MET A 65 2.53 -0.29 7.36
CA MET A 65 2.71 -1.50 6.57
C MET A 65 4.05 -2.14 6.92
N GLN A 66 4.04 -3.47 7.07
CA GLN A 66 5.25 -4.28 7.21
C GLN A 66 6.01 -4.29 5.87
N ILE A 67 7.31 -4.01 5.89
CA ILE A 67 8.13 -3.93 4.66
C ILE A 67 9.05 -5.15 4.43
N ARG A 68 9.12 -6.08 5.38
CA ARG A 68 9.90 -7.31 5.28
C ARG A 68 9.16 -8.48 5.93
N ASN A 69 9.35 -9.69 5.41
CA ASN A 69 8.77 -10.87 6.04
C ASN A 69 9.52 -11.16 7.35
N ASP A 70 8.79 -11.29 8.45
CA ASP A 70 9.30 -11.81 9.70
C ASP A 70 8.44 -13.01 10.12
N TYR A 71 8.99 -14.21 9.96
CA TYR A 71 8.32 -15.47 10.26
C TYR A 71 8.31 -15.83 11.74
N GLN A 72 9.10 -15.13 12.56
CA GLN A 72 9.25 -15.37 14.00
C GLN A 72 8.44 -14.37 14.82
N MET A 73 8.00 -13.27 14.21
CA MET A 73 7.17 -12.27 14.87
C MET A 73 5.91 -12.90 15.44
N GLU A 74 5.72 -12.81 16.75
CA GLU A 74 4.54 -13.33 17.43
C GLU A 74 3.36 -12.37 17.25
N TRP A 75 2.16 -12.94 17.12
CA TRP A 75 0.92 -12.18 17.07
C TRP A 75 -0.15 -12.83 17.94
N GLU A 76 -1.06 -12.00 18.44
CA GLU A 76 -2.22 -12.42 19.23
C GLU A 76 -3.51 -11.85 18.64
N ILE A 77 -4.58 -12.64 18.59
CA ILE A 77 -5.93 -12.11 18.36
C ILE A 77 -6.62 -12.01 19.71
N ARG A 78 -7.05 -10.81 20.10
CA ARG A 78 -7.68 -10.54 21.39
C ARG A 78 -9.19 -10.44 21.22
N GLY A 79 -9.94 -11.15 22.06
CA GLY A 79 -11.39 -11.05 22.11
C GLY A 79 -11.87 -9.74 22.73
N ARG A 80 -13.20 -9.54 22.77
CA ARG A 80 -13.86 -8.31 23.28
C ARG A 80 -13.41 -7.87 24.69
N TYR A 81 -12.97 -8.81 25.53
CA TYR A 81 -12.53 -8.54 26.91
C TYR A 81 -11.00 -8.47 27.06
N GLY A 82 -10.25 -8.37 25.95
CA GLY A 82 -8.78 -8.38 25.98
C GLY A 82 -8.16 -9.76 26.22
N ILE A 83 -8.98 -10.80 26.32
CA ILE A 83 -8.52 -12.18 26.50
C ILE A 83 -7.99 -12.70 25.17
N VAL A 84 -6.78 -13.25 25.18
CA VAL A 84 -6.16 -13.84 23.99
C VAL A 84 -6.97 -15.04 23.54
N ALA A 85 -7.52 -14.96 22.32
CA ALA A 85 -8.30 -16.01 21.71
C ALA A 85 -7.43 -16.93 20.84
N GLN A 86 -6.45 -16.36 20.14
CA GLN A 86 -5.52 -17.10 19.27
C GLN A 86 -4.13 -16.48 19.32
N ARG A 87 -3.11 -17.30 19.04
CA ARG A 87 -1.73 -16.88 18.89
C ARG A 87 -1.10 -17.58 17.70
N GLY A 88 -0.10 -16.95 17.11
CA GLY A 88 0.73 -17.56 16.09
C GLY A 88 1.96 -16.73 15.82
N THR A 89 2.67 -17.06 14.75
CA THR A 89 3.83 -16.30 14.28
C THR A 89 3.68 -15.93 12.82
N GLY A 90 4.47 -14.96 12.38
CA GLY A 90 4.54 -14.53 10.99
C GLY A 90 3.79 -13.25 10.71
N VAL A 91 4.53 -12.24 10.26
CA VAL A 91 4.03 -11.03 9.59
C VAL A 91 4.73 -10.91 8.23
N PHE A 92 4.01 -10.49 7.20
CA PHE A 92 4.48 -10.52 5.83
C PHE A 92 4.59 -9.12 5.25
N ASN A 93 5.54 -8.94 4.34
CA ASN A 93 5.70 -7.71 3.59
C ASN A 93 4.41 -7.39 2.82
N GLY A 94 3.87 -6.20 3.04
CA GLY A 94 2.59 -5.75 2.48
C GLY A 94 1.42 -5.85 3.44
N ASP A 95 1.56 -6.56 4.58
CA ASP A 95 0.52 -6.55 5.62
C ASP A 95 0.38 -5.12 6.15
N THR A 96 -0.86 -4.63 6.25
CA THR A 96 -1.15 -3.29 6.75
C THR A 96 -1.98 -3.32 8.02
N GLY A 97 -1.77 -2.32 8.87
CA GLY A 97 -2.42 -2.22 10.17
C GLY A 97 -2.41 -0.82 10.73
N ILE A 98 -3.01 -0.67 11.90
CA ILE A 98 -3.11 0.59 12.64
C ILE A 98 -2.30 0.49 13.93
N ILE A 99 -1.49 1.50 14.22
CA ILE A 99 -0.80 1.61 15.51
C ILE A 99 -1.85 1.87 16.60
N ARG A 100 -1.97 0.96 17.56
CA ARG A 100 -2.92 1.06 18.67
C ARG A 100 -2.33 1.68 19.92
N THR A 101 -1.07 1.36 20.21
CA THR A 101 -0.42 1.86 21.42
C THR A 101 1.07 2.04 21.15
N ILE A 102 1.62 3.14 21.65
CA ILE A 102 3.07 3.33 21.76
C ILE A 102 3.38 3.46 23.24
N SER A 103 4.23 2.58 23.77
CA SER A 103 4.64 2.60 25.18
C SER A 103 6.11 2.94 25.29
N PRO A 104 6.46 4.19 25.62
CA PRO A 104 7.84 4.58 25.89
C PRO A 104 8.48 3.79 27.05
N GLN A 105 7.67 3.37 28.03
CA GLN A 105 8.14 2.63 29.22
C GLN A 105 8.52 1.18 28.91
N LEU A 106 7.77 0.54 28.01
CA LEU A 106 8.06 -0.84 27.56
C LEU A 106 8.98 -0.86 26.33
N GLU A 107 9.25 0.30 25.73
CA GLU A 107 9.93 0.45 24.44
C GLU A 107 9.27 -0.34 23.31
N THR A 108 7.94 -0.40 23.32
CA THR A 108 7.12 -1.15 22.35
C THR A 108 6.11 -0.28 21.62
N LEU A 109 5.76 -0.72 20.42
CA LEU A 109 4.70 -0.19 19.57
C LEU A 109 3.82 -1.35 19.11
N THR A 110 2.53 -1.27 19.40
CA THR A 110 1.56 -2.33 19.06
C THR A 110 0.80 -1.96 17.79
N VAL A 111 0.85 -2.84 16.78
CA VAL A 111 0.08 -2.72 15.53
C VAL A 111 -1.06 -3.73 15.56
N GLU A 112 -2.28 -3.28 15.23
CA GLU A 112 -3.40 -4.16 14.87
C GLU A 112 -3.49 -4.25 13.34
N TYR A 113 -3.24 -5.43 12.80
CA TYR A 113 -3.37 -5.72 11.37
C TYR A 113 -4.85 -5.89 10.96
N GLU A 114 -5.14 -5.75 9.66
CA GLU A 114 -6.51 -5.84 9.10
C GLU A 114 -7.24 -7.14 9.43
N ASP A 115 -6.51 -8.24 9.67
CA ASP A 115 -7.06 -9.54 10.07
C ASP A 115 -7.28 -9.68 11.60
N GLY A 116 -7.06 -8.60 12.36
CA GLY A 116 -7.24 -8.53 13.81
C GLY A 116 -6.04 -9.01 14.63
N LYS A 117 -4.92 -9.33 13.99
CA LYS A 117 -3.68 -9.69 14.69
C LYS A 117 -3.06 -8.48 15.37
N MET A 118 -2.83 -8.58 16.67
CA MET A 118 -2.06 -7.63 17.47
C MET A 118 -0.61 -8.07 17.52
N VAL A 119 0.30 -7.18 17.15
CA VAL A 119 1.74 -7.44 17.06
C VAL A 119 2.51 -6.36 17.79
N ASP A 120 3.38 -6.75 18.71
CA ASP A 120 4.20 -5.83 19.50
C ASP A 120 5.61 -5.72 18.90
N TYR A 121 5.94 -4.54 18.37
CA TYR A 121 7.26 -4.21 17.85
C TYR A 121 8.09 -3.55 18.94
N SER A 122 9.29 -4.06 19.19
CA SER A 122 10.27 -3.28 19.95
C SER A 122 10.71 -2.05 19.13
N PHE A 123 11.14 -0.99 19.80
CA PHE A 123 11.66 0.21 19.12
C PHE A 123 12.83 -0.06 18.16
N LYS A 124 13.53 -1.19 18.33
CA LYS A 124 14.63 -1.63 17.46
C LYS A 124 14.16 -2.28 16.15
N GLN A 125 12.90 -2.71 16.08
CA GLN A 125 12.29 -3.34 14.90
C GLN A 125 11.45 -2.35 14.08
N LEU A 126 11.45 -1.05 14.43
CA LEU A 126 10.63 -0.07 13.71
C LEU A 126 11.14 0.23 12.29
N ASP A 127 12.34 -0.22 11.93
CA ASP A 127 12.84 -0.22 10.55
C ASP A 127 12.13 -1.26 9.65
N GLU A 128 11.26 -2.08 10.22
CA GLU A 128 10.39 -3.03 9.51
C GLU A 128 9.01 -2.47 9.17
N LEU A 129 8.69 -1.27 9.66
CA LEU A 129 7.43 -0.58 9.40
C LEU A 129 7.65 0.66 8.54
N GLU A 130 6.70 0.96 7.67
CA GLU A 130 6.58 2.26 7.03
C GLU A 130 5.14 2.78 7.12
N LEU A 131 4.96 4.11 7.11
CA LEU A 131 3.63 4.70 6.99
C LEU A 131 2.96 4.25 5.67
N ALA A 132 1.66 4.02 5.71
CA ALA A 132 0.92 3.38 4.61
C ALA A 132 -0.29 4.18 4.11
N TYR A 133 -0.39 5.47 4.43
CA TYR A 133 -1.40 6.38 3.85
C TYR A 133 -1.27 6.48 2.32
N ALA A 134 -0.03 6.44 1.84
CA ALA A 134 0.33 6.31 0.44
C ALA A 134 1.22 5.06 0.25
N THR A 135 1.07 4.39 -0.88
CA THR A 135 1.94 3.30 -1.30
C THR A 135 2.18 3.39 -2.81
N THR A 136 3.09 2.58 -3.34
CA THR A 136 3.31 2.52 -4.79
C THR A 136 2.28 1.61 -5.45
N VAL A 137 1.98 1.87 -6.72
CA VAL A 137 1.10 0.98 -7.53
C VAL A 137 1.60 -0.47 -7.50
N HIS A 138 2.93 -0.67 -7.54
CA HIS A 138 3.55 -1.99 -7.49
C HIS A 138 3.31 -2.70 -6.16
N LYS A 139 3.44 -2.00 -5.02
CA LYS A 139 3.19 -2.59 -3.70
C LYS A 139 1.71 -2.88 -3.44
N ALA A 140 0.81 -2.22 -4.15
CA ALA A 140 -0.63 -2.46 -4.07
C ALA A 140 -1.13 -3.60 -4.97
N GLN A 141 -0.23 -4.34 -5.65
CA GLN A 141 -0.64 -5.47 -6.50
C GLN A 141 -1.29 -6.56 -5.64
N GLY A 142 -2.52 -6.97 -6.00
CA GLY A 142 -3.29 -7.96 -5.26
C GLY A 142 -4.22 -7.37 -4.18
N SER A 143 -3.99 -6.12 -3.75
CA SER A 143 -4.88 -5.41 -2.82
C SER A 143 -5.98 -4.66 -3.56
N GLU A 144 -7.12 -4.45 -2.91
CA GLU A 144 -8.21 -3.63 -3.45
C GLU A 144 -8.78 -2.73 -2.35
N PHE A 145 -9.16 -1.51 -2.73
CA PHE A 145 -9.62 -0.47 -1.81
C PHE A 145 -10.97 0.08 -2.26
N PRO A 146 -11.86 0.50 -1.34
CA PRO A 146 -13.11 1.17 -1.71
C PRO A 146 -12.88 2.40 -2.61
N ALA A 147 -11.89 3.22 -2.26
CA ALA A 147 -11.46 4.36 -3.07
C ALA A 147 -9.95 4.42 -3.23
N VAL A 148 -9.51 4.82 -4.42
CA VAL A 148 -8.09 5.06 -4.72
C VAL A 148 -7.90 6.49 -5.23
N VAL A 149 -6.87 7.16 -4.73
CA VAL A 149 -6.41 8.46 -5.21
C VAL A 149 -5.06 8.32 -5.91
N ILE A 150 -4.96 8.78 -7.15
CA ILE A 150 -3.76 8.64 -8.00
C ILE A 150 -3.26 10.04 -8.38
N PRO A 151 -2.16 10.52 -7.76
CA PRO A 151 -1.51 11.75 -8.20
C PRO A 151 -0.77 11.51 -9.52
N LEU A 152 -1.10 12.32 -10.54
CA LEU A 152 -0.52 12.27 -11.89
C LEU A 152 0.29 13.52 -12.25
N LEU A 153 0.58 14.39 -11.29
CA LEU A 153 1.45 15.55 -11.50
C LEU A 153 2.93 15.12 -11.48
N GLY A 154 3.77 15.71 -12.32
CA GLY A 154 5.23 15.51 -12.26
C GLY A 154 5.72 14.06 -12.39
N VAL A 155 4.93 13.17 -13.00
CA VAL A 155 5.31 11.77 -13.21
C VAL A 155 6.44 11.73 -14.25
N PRO A 156 7.58 11.06 -13.99
CA PRO A 156 8.63 10.88 -14.98
C PRO A 156 8.09 10.16 -16.22
N HIS A 157 8.50 10.59 -17.41
CA HIS A 157 8.07 9.97 -18.67
C HIS A 157 8.24 8.44 -18.70
N MET A 158 9.29 7.90 -18.07
CA MET A 158 9.53 6.45 -17.99
C MET A 158 8.42 5.68 -17.26
N LEU A 159 7.69 6.35 -16.35
CA LEU A 159 6.58 5.77 -15.60
C LEU A 159 5.22 6.08 -16.25
N MET A 160 5.18 6.89 -17.31
CA MET A 160 3.94 7.26 -17.99
C MET A 160 3.43 6.15 -18.93
N THR A 161 3.13 4.97 -18.40
CA THR A 161 2.69 3.80 -19.19
C THR A 161 1.21 3.47 -18.96
N ARG A 162 0.57 2.87 -19.97
CA ARG A 162 -0.82 2.41 -19.86
C ARG A 162 -1.00 1.38 -18.75
N ASN A 163 -0.04 0.46 -18.61
CA ASN A 163 -0.13 -0.62 -17.63
C ASN A 163 -0.07 -0.09 -16.19
N LEU A 164 0.72 0.95 -15.93
CA LEU A 164 0.79 1.55 -14.59
C LEU A 164 -0.55 2.17 -14.18
N ILE A 165 -1.14 2.99 -15.05
CA ILE A 165 -2.43 3.64 -14.75
C ILE A 165 -3.58 2.63 -14.71
N TYR A 166 -3.58 1.64 -15.60
CA TYR A 166 -4.56 0.55 -15.60
C TYR A 166 -4.51 -0.25 -14.29
N THR A 167 -3.30 -0.61 -13.84
CA THR A 167 -3.12 -1.33 -12.59
C THR A 167 -3.63 -0.50 -11.42
N ALA A 168 -3.27 0.79 -11.35
CA ALA A 168 -3.70 1.68 -10.27
C ALA A 168 -5.23 1.86 -10.23
N VAL A 169 -5.87 2.06 -11.40
CA VAL A 169 -7.33 2.21 -11.53
C VAL A 169 -8.06 0.94 -11.07
N THR A 170 -7.57 -0.24 -11.47
CA THR A 170 -8.19 -1.53 -11.10
C THR A 170 -8.02 -1.90 -9.62
N ARG A 171 -7.24 -1.14 -8.83
CA ARG A 171 -7.20 -1.33 -7.37
C ARG A 171 -8.43 -0.74 -6.66
N ALA A 172 -9.21 0.12 -7.31
CA ALA A 172 -10.42 0.70 -6.72
C ALA A 172 -11.66 -0.15 -6.98
N ARG A 173 -12.46 -0.37 -5.93
CA ARG A 173 -13.75 -1.08 -6.01
C ARG A 173 -14.92 -0.16 -6.35
N LYS A 174 -14.96 1.04 -5.77
CA LYS A 174 -16.09 1.97 -5.92
C LYS A 174 -15.71 3.28 -6.60
N CYS A 175 -14.53 3.83 -6.31
CA CYS A 175 -14.17 5.17 -6.77
C CYS A 175 -12.68 5.33 -7.08
N VAL A 176 -12.38 5.96 -8.21
CA VAL A 176 -11.03 6.42 -8.56
C VAL A 176 -11.03 7.93 -8.65
N VAL A 177 -10.05 8.58 -8.01
CA VAL A 177 -9.80 10.00 -8.17
C VAL A 177 -8.41 10.22 -8.74
N LEU A 178 -8.34 10.79 -9.94
CA LEU A 178 -7.11 11.23 -10.55
C LEU A 178 -6.84 12.69 -10.17
N VAL A 179 -5.67 12.97 -9.62
CA VAL A 179 -5.25 14.32 -9.24
C VAL A 179 -4.10 14.75 -10.14
N GLY A 180 -4.39 15.51 -11.19
CA GLY A 180 -3.38 16.02 -12.10
C GLY A 180 -3.93 16.49 -13.44
N SER A 181 -3.11 16.40 -14.49
CA SER A 181 -3.48 16.85 -15.83
C SER A 181 -4.20 15.76 -16.62
N ALA A 182 -5.30 16.12 -17.27
CA ALA A 182 -5.99 15.26 -18.23
C ALA A 182 -5.10 14.92 -19.44
N GLU A 183 -4.12 15.78 -19.76
CA GLU A 183 -3.14 15.53 -20.80
C GLU A 183 -2.21 14.37 -20.44
N ILE A 184 -1.63 14.39 -19.24
CA ILE A 184 -0.77 13.29 -18.74
C ILE A 184 -1.54 11.97 -18.73
N PHE A 185 -2.81 11.99 -18.30
CA PHE A 185 -3.64 10.80 -18.35
C PHE A 185 -3.81 10.26 -19.79
N ARG A 186 -4.09 11.14 -20.76
CA ARG A 186 -4.19 10.76 -22.18
C ARG A 186 -2.88 10.22 -22.73
N GLU A 187 -1.75 10.82 -22.38
CA GLU A 187 -0.42 10.34 -22.76
C GLU A 187 -0.14 8.94 -22.21
N MET A 188 -0.42 8.70 -20.93
CA MET A 188 -0.27 7.38 -20.31
C MET A 188 -1.15 6.34 -21.00
N VAL A 189 -2.42 6.67 -21.28
CA VAL A 189 -3.34 5.77 -21.99
C VAL A 189 -2.85 5.51 -23.42
N ALA A 190 -2.29 6.50 -24.10
CA ALA A 190 -1.76 6.36 -25.46
C ALA A 190 -0.40 5.64 -25.52
N ASN A 191 0.27 5.42 -24.38
CA ASN A 191 1.56 4.76 -24.30
C ASN A 191 1.44 3.26 -23.96
N PRO A 192 1.38 2.36 -24.97
CA PRO A 192 1.29 0.92 -24.74
C PRO A 192 2.65 0.30 -24.37
N THR A 193 3.69 1.11 -24.09
CA THR A 193 5.03 0.59 -23.83
C THR A 193 5.01 -0.37 -22.64
N GLU A 194 4.91 -1.65 -22.98
CA GLU A 194 5.44 -2.75 -22.21
C GLU A 194 6.94 -2.71 -22.43
N GLU A 195 7.73 -2.75 -21.36
CA GLU A 195 9.13 -3.14 -21.51
C GLU A 195 9.13 -4.42 -22.35
N ASN A 196 9.77 -4.41 -23.52
CA ASN A 196 9.84 -5.57 -24.40
C ASN A 196 10.26 -6.77 -23.55
N ARG A 197 9.30 -7.66 -23.26
CA ARG A 197 9.53 -8.77 -22.34
C ARG A 197 10.28 -9.83 -23.13
N TYR A 198 11.60 -9.80 -23.07
CA TYR A 198 12.45 -10.81 -23.68
C TYR A 198 12.25 -12.14 -22.94
N THR A 199 11.33 -12.98 -23.43
CA THR A 199 11.04 -14.31 -22.88
C THR A 199 10.93 -15.35 -23.98
N THR A 200 11.58 -16.50 -23.78
CA THR A 200 11.54 -17.65 -24.71
C THR A 200 10.39 -18.61 -24.42
N LEU A 201 9.51 -18.29 -23.44
CA LEU A 201 8.41 -19.17 -23.08
C LEU A 201 7.46 -19.44 -24.26
N ALA A 202 7.14 -18.39 -25.03
CA ALA A 202 6.29 -18.52 -26.22
C ALA A 202 6.97 -19.33 -27.34
N GLU A 203 8.30 -19.31 -27.42
CA GLU A 203 9.07 -20.15 -28.35
C GLU A 203 9.04 -21.60 -27.89
N ARG A 204 9.34 -21.87 -26.62
CA ARG A 204 9.32 -23.23 -26.06
C ARG A 204 7.92 -23.88 -26.10
N ILE A 205 6.85 -23.12 -25.89
CA ILE A 205 5.48 -23.64 -26.04
C ILE A 205 5.22 -24.05 -27.50
N ARG A 206 5.70 -23.25 -28.47
CA ARG A 206 5.57 -23.57 -29.91
C ARG A 206 6.40 -24.78 -30.33
N GLU A 207 7.56 -25.00 -29.72
CA GLU A 207 8.39 -26.19 -29.95
C GLU A 207 7.75 -27.48 -29.44
N ILE A 208 6.96 -27.40 -28.35
CA ILE A 208 6.33 -28.56 -27.71
C ILE A 208 4.92 -28.83 -28.29
N ALA A 209 4.26 -27.83 -28.88
CA ALA A 209 2.97 -28.03 -29.53
C ALA A 209 3.15 -28.78 -30.86
N PRO A 210 2.64 -30.02 -31.02
CA PRO A 210 2.72 -30.73 -32.29
C PRO A 210 1.94 -29.94 -33.34
N GLU A 211 2.48 -29.86 -34.56
CA GLU A 211 1.77 -29.30 -35.72
C GLU A 211 0.43 -30.02 -35.90
N GLN A 212 -0.66 -29.41 -35.42
CA GLN A 212 -2.00 -29.85 -35.82
C GLN A 212 -2.14 -29.52 -37.30
N GLY A 213 -2.26 -30.58 -38.09
CA GLY A 213 -2.05 -30.56 -39.53
C GLY A 213 -2.81 -29.47 -40.27
N ARG A 214 -2.12 -28.86 -41.24
CA ARG A 214 -2.75 -28.36 -42.45
C ARG A 214 -3.46 -29.55 -43.10
N GLY A 215 -4.74 -29.72 -42.79
CA GLY A 215 -5.64 -30.53 -43.58
C GLY A 215 -5.79 -29.86 -44.93
N GLU A 216 -5.22 -30.48 -45.96
CA GLU A 216 -5.63 -30.27 -47.35
C GLU A 216 -7.11 -30.66 -47.48
N GLY A 217 -7.88 -29.80 -48.14
CA GLY A 217 -9.28 -29.99 -48.52
C GLY A 217 -9.70 -28.90 -49.48
#